data_AF-A0A976JP81-F1
#
_entry.id   AF-A0A976JP81-F1
#
_cell.length_a   1.000
_cell.length_b   1.000
_cell.length_c   1.000
_cell.angle_alpha   90.00
_cell.angle_beta   90.00
_cell.angle_gamma   90.00
#
_symmetry.space_group_name_H-M   'P 1'
#
loop_
_entity.id
_entity.type
_entity.pdbx_description
1 polymer ?
#
loop_
_entity_poly.entity_id
_entity_poly.type
_entity_poly.pdbx_seq_one_letter_code
_entity_poly.pdbx_strand_id
1 'polypeptide(L)'
;MLRLSLILFSLLSIKTAHAMSCLGTEPFWGAEITSEKLKLDLFIPGDASHLSWDVAKVEGAVGYVDGFVQVFSDSEGPIAVTRKTACNDGMSDYDYEREVIIFSPNGVLFGCCDRIE
;
A
#
# COMPACT_ATOMS: atom_id res chain seq x y z
N MET A 1 -33.60 -2.60 -43.85
CA MET A 1 -33.41 -1.78 -42.62
C MET A 1 -32.34 -2.44 -41.78
N LEU A 2 -31.09 -1.93 -41.85
CA LEU A 2 -29.93 -2.53 -41.20
C LEU A 2 -29.71 -1.82 -39.85
N ARG A 3 -29.96 -2.51 -38.73
CA ARG A 3 -29.72 -1.96 -37.38
C ARG A 3 -28.24 -2.15 -37.03
N LEU A 4 -27.49 -1.05 -37.11
CA LEU A 4 -26.12 -0.94 -36.64
C LEU A 4 -26.15 -0.88 -35.10
N SER A 5 -25.79 -1.98 -34.43
CA SER A 5 -25.59 -1.96 -32.97
C SER A 5 -24.17 -1.46 -32.68
N LEU A 6 -24.08 -0.24 -32.15
CA LEU A 6 -22.85 0.37 -31.69
C LEU A 6 -22.55 -0.18 -30.29
N ILE A 7 -21.58 -1.08 -30.17
CA ILE A 7 -21.08 -1.55 -28.86
C ILE A 7 -20.11 -0.50 -28.36
N LEU A 8 -20.57 0.31 -27.40
CA LEU A 8 -19.76 1.30 -26.71
C LEU A 8 -18.91 0.58 -25.65
N PHE A 9 -17.66 0.26 -25.99
CA PHE A 9 -16.68 -0.18 -24.99
C PHE A 9 -16.29 1.04 -24.14
N SER A 10 -16.98 1.24 -23.01
CA SER A 10 -16.51 2.13 -21.96
C SER A 10 -15.20 1.56 -21.41
N LEU A 11 -14.09 2.23 -21.71
CA LEU A 11 -12.83 2.07 -21.01
C LEU A 11 -13.05 2.49 -19.54
N LEU A 12 -13.40 1.54 -18.68
CA LEU A 12 -13.29 1.74 -17.24
C LEU A 12 -11.82 1.88 -16.91
N SER A 13 -11.37 3.11 -16.70
CA SER A 13 -10.12 3.38 -16.02
C SER A 13 -10.32 2.89 -14.58
N ILE A 14 -9.85 1.68 -14.28
CA ILE A 14 -9.77 1.17 -12.92
C ILE A 14 -8.70 2.01 -12.23
N LYS A 15 -9.11 3.12 -11.61
CA LYS A 15 -8.24 3.80 -10.66
C LYS A 15 -7.96 2.79 -9.55
N THR A 16 -6.71 2.35 -9.45
CA THR A 16 -6.18 1.58 -8.31
C THR A 16 -6.24 2.47 -7.08
N ALA A 17 -7.42 2.61 -6.49
CA ALA A 17 -7.77 3.61 -5.47
C ALA A 17 -6.99 3.46 -4.14
N HIS A 18 -6.00 2.58 -4.09
CA HIS A 18 -5.23 2.19 -2.91
C HIS A 18 -3.74 2.02 -3.21
N ALA A 19 -3.25 2.48 -4.36
CA ALA A 19 -1.82 2.42 -4.66
C ALA A 19 -1.06 3.46 -3.83
N MET A 20 -0.08 3.00 -3.06
CA MET A 20 0.77 3.84 -2.23
C MET A 20 2.20 3.32 -2.19
N SER A 21 3.14 4.26 -2.16
CA SER A 21 4.57 4.02 -2.02
C SER A 21 4.98 4.40 -0.62
N CYS A 22 5.69 3.50 0.04
CA CYS A 22 6.10 3.62 1.42
C CYS A 22 7.61 3.44 1.54
N LEU A 23 8.17 4.05 2.58
CA LEU A 23 9.57 3.93 2.94
C LEU A 23 9.74 3.99 4.45
N GLY A 24 10.81 3.36 4.93
CA GLY A 24 11.17 3.43 6.33
C GLY A 24 12.68 3.33 6.54
N THR A 25 13.08 3.66 7.76
CA THR A 25 14.47 3.70 8.20
C THR A 25 14.89 2.39 8.85
N GLU A 26 16.20 2.12 8.77
CA GLU A 26 16.98 1.05 9.42
C GLU A 26 16.24 -0.22 9.95
N PRO A 27 16.42 -1.38 9.28
CA PRO A 27 17.04 -1.52 7.95
C PRO A 27 16.28 -0.64 6.96
N PHE A 28 16.97 -0.02 6.00
CA PHE A 28 16.25 0.75 4.99
C PHE A 28 15.36 -0.18 4.17
N TRP A 29 14.14 0.27 3.89
CA TRP A 29 13.20 -0.51 3.09
C TRP A 29 12.27 0.41 2.30
N GLY A 30 11.75 -0.13 1.20
CA GLY A 30 10.70 0.47 0.39
C GLY A 30 9.56 -0.51 0.20
N ALA A 31 8.34 -0.03 0.09
CA ALA A 31 7.19 -0.87 -0.21
C ALA A 31 6.22 -0.22 -1.19
N GLU A 32 5.61 -1.04 -2.03
CA GLU A 32 4.44 -0.68 -2.82
C GLU A 32 3.25 -1.46 -2.30
N ILE A 33 2.18 -0.76 -1.91
CA ILE A 33 0.95 -1.39 -1.43
C ILE A 33 -0.18 -0.99 -2.37
N THR A 34 -0.91 -1.99 -2.86
CA THR A 34 -2.14 -1.82 -3.64
C THR A 34 -3.27 -2.63 -3.00
N SER A 35 -4.47 -2.57 -3.57
CA SER A 35 -5.58 -3.44 -3.16
C SER A 35 -5.38 -4.92 -3.53
N GLU A 36 -4.37 -5.23 -4.33
CA GLU A 36 -4.13 -6.58 -4.87
C GLU A 36 -2.80 -7.17 -4.40
N LYS A 37 -1.81 -6.33 -4.08
CA LYS A 37 -0.46 -6.79 -3.78
C LYS A 37 0.26 -5.84 -2.85
N LEU A 38 1.08 -6.43 -1.98
CA LEU A 38 2.15 -5.75 -1.25
C LEU A 38 3.48 -6.24 -1.81
N LYS A 39 4.39 -5.31 -2.14
CA LYS A 39 5.79 -5.59 -2.45
C LYS A 39 6.65 -4.87 -1.44
N LEU A 40 7.67 -5.54 -0.91
CA LEU A 40 8.61 -5.00 0.06
C LEU A 40 10.03 -5.29 -0.42
N ASP A 41 10.82 -4.23 -0.51
CA ASP A 41 12.24 -4.26 -0.82
C ASP A 41 13.01 -3.93 0.47
N LEU A 42 13.82 -4.87 0.96
CA LEU A 42 14.71 -4.66 2.10
C LEU A 42 16.13 -4.40 1.61
N PHE A 43 16.69 -3.26 1.99
CA PHE A 43 18.05 -2.85 1.63
C PHE A 43 19.01 -3.17 2.77
N ILE A 44 19.36 -4.45 2.91
CA ILE A 44 20.35 -4.90 3.90
C ILE A 44 21.73 -4.95 3.21
N PRO A 45 22.80 -4.37 3.81
CA PRO A 45 24.13 -4.44 3.23
C PRO A 45 24.57 -5.90 2.99
N GLY A 46 24.80 -6.26 1.73
CA GLY A 46 25.20 -7.60 1.33
C GLY A 46 24.05 -8.58 1.10
N ASP A 47 22.79 -8.20 1.34
CA ASP A 47 21.61 -9.02 1.08
C ASP A 47 20.39 -8.14 0.73
N ALA A 48 20.07 -8.04 -0.57
CA ALA A 48 18.83 -7.42 -1.00
C ALA A 48 17.74 -8.50 -1.04
N SER A 49 16.69 -8.32 -0.25
CA SER A 49 15.54 -9.24 -0.26
C SER A 49 14.28 -8.54 -0.76
N HIS A 50 13.56 -9.28 -1.61
CA HIS A 50 12.32 -8.85 -2.23
C HIS A 50 11.21 -9.79 -1.75
N LEU A 51 10.24 -9.26 -1.02
CA LEU A 51 9.10 -10.01 -0.51
C LEU A 51 7.83 -9.50 -1.18
N SER A 52 6.87 -10.40 -1.41
CA SER A 52 5.58 -10.03 -1.97
C SER A 52 4.46 -10.90 -1.43
N TRP A 53 3.32 -10.27 -1.20
CA TRP A 53 2.09 -10.90 -0.75
C TRP A 53 0.95 -10.49 -1.65
N ASP A 54 0.04 -11.42 -1.92
CA ASP A 54 -1.23 -11.10 -2.56
C ASP A 54 -2.21 -10.60 -1.48
N VAL A 55 -2.83 -9.46 -1.74
CA VAL A 55 -3.83 -8.87 -0.83
C VAL A 55 -5.17 -9.53 -1.11
N ALA A 56 -5.66 -10.28 -0.14
CA ALA A 56 -6.97 -10.93 -0.21
C ALA A 56 -8.10 -10.01 0.26
N LYS A 57 -7.80 -9.07 1.17
CA LYS A 57 -8.79 -8.22 1.82
C LYS A 57 -8.21 -6.86 2.21
N VAL A 58 -9.01 -5.81 2.02
CA VAL A 58 -8.76 -4.46 2.54
C VAL A 58 -9.94 -4.02 3.39
N GLU A 59 -9.68 -3.64 4.64
CA GLU A 59 -10.71 -3.20 5.58
C GLU A 59 -10.43 -1.80 6.13
N GLY A 60 -11.48 -1.00 6.28
CA GLY A 60 -11.41 0.29 6.95
C GLY A 60 -11.75 0.20 8.44
N ALA A 61 -11.32 1.18 9.23
CA ALA A 61 -11.77 1.30 10.63
C ALA A 61 -13.27 1.61 10.72
N VAL A 62 -13.99 0.81 11.49
CA VAL A 62 -15.42 1.00 11.75
C VAL A 62 -15.67 2.35 12.44
N GLY A 63 -16.63 3.11 11.93
CA GLY A 63 -17.02 4.41 12.49
C GLY A 63 -16.11 5.58 12.08
N TYR A 64 -15.15 5.36 11.18
CA TYR A 64 -14.29 6.40 10.64
C TYR A 64 -14.55 6.63 9.15
N VAL A 65 -14.07 7.77 8.64
CA VAL A 65 -14.08 8.08 7.21
C VAL A 65 -13.17 7.13 6.43
N ASP A 66 -13.53 6.87 5.18
CA ASP A 66 -12.77 6.00 4.28
C ASP A 66 -11.28 6.39 4.21
N GLY A 67 -10.42 5.39 4.29
CA GLY A 67 -8.97 5.57 4.23
C GLY A 67 -8.35 6.22 5.46
N PHE A 68 -9.09 6.43 6.57
CA PHE A 68 -8.50 6.88 7.84
C PHE A 68 -7.54 5.84 8.41
N VAL A 69 -7.97 4.58 8.50
CA VAL A 69 -7.13 3.41 8.78
C VAL A 69 -7.48 2.35 7.76
N GLN A 70 -6.48 1.66 7.21
CA GLN A 70 -6.68 0.56 6.28
C GLN A 70 -5.85 -0.63 6.70
N VAL A 71 -6.48 -1.80 6.81
CA VAL A 71 -5.83 -3.07 7.09
C VAL A 71 -5.81 -3.88 5.80
N PHE A 72 -4.62 -4.23 5.35
CA PHE A 72 -4.38 -5.11 4.21
C PHE A 72 -4.06 -6.49 4.77
N SER A 73 -4.78 -7.51 4.31
CA SER A 73 -4.61 -8.89 4.76
C SER A 73 -4.46 -9.85 3.58
N ASP A 74 -3.65 -10.88 3.77
CA ASP A 74 -3.62 -12.06 2.90
C ASP A 74 -4.55 -13.15 3.46
N SER A 75 -4.37 -14.41 3.06
CA SER A 75 -5.16 -15.55 3.55
C SER A 75 -4.86 -15.94 5.00
N GLU A 76 -3.72 -15.53 5.55
CA GLU A 76 -3.25 -15.91 6.89
C GLU A 76 -3.49 -14.81 7.93
N GLY A 77 -3.48 -13.54 7.51
CA GLY A 77 -3.79 -12.43 8.40
C GLY A 77 -3.34 -11.06 7.89
N PRO A 78 -3.25 -10.06 8.78
CA PRO A 78 -2.79 -8.72 8.42
C PRO A 78 -1.33 -8.71 7.98
N ILE A 79 -1.07 -8.09 6.82
CA ILE A 79 0.28 -7.90 6.26
C ILE A 79 0.69 -6.43 6.28
N ALA A 80 -0.26 -5.49 6.29
CA ALA A 80 0.01 -4.09 6.53
C ALA A 80 -1.17 -3.35 7.17
N VAL A 81 -0.87 -2.32 7.94
CA VAL A 81 -1.85 -1.35 8.46
C VAL A 81 -1.37 0.04 8.13
N THR A 82 -2.22 0.84 7.50
CA THR A 82 -1.93 2.24 7.18
C THR A 82 -2.87 3.13 7.97
N ARG A 83 -2.40 4.33 8.33
CA ARG A 83 -3.23 5.33 9.00
C ARG A 83 -2.95 6.71 8.43
N LYS A 84 -4.02 7.46 8.16
CA LYS A 84 -3.94 8.85 7.71
C LYS A 84 -3.58 9.73 8.90
N THR A 85 -2.32 10.08 8.97
CA THR A 85 -1.71 10.96 9.97
C THR A 85 -0.42 11.52 9.38
N ALA A 86 -0.03 12.73 9.77
CA ALA A 86 1.28 13.24 9.42
C ALA A 86 2.35 12.26 9.91
N CYS A 87 3.25 11.86 9.02
CA CYS A 87 4.37 10.97 9.29
C CYS A 87 5.65 11.65 8.81
N ASN A 88 6.65 11.70 9.68
CA ASN A 88 7.97 12.22 9.34
C ASN A 88 8.96 11.04 9.36
N ASP A 89 9.75 10.92 8.31
CA ASP A 89 10.72 9.83 8.14
C ASP A 89 12.01 10.03 8.96
N GLY A 90 12.13 11.15 9.68
CA GLY A 90 13.29 11.52 10.49
C GLY A 90 14.54 11.90 9.66
N MET A 91 14.41 11.96 8.33
CA MET A 91 15.53 12.09 7.39
C MET A 91 15.34 13.25 6.41
N SER A 92 14.10 13.64 6.14
CA SER A 92 13.73 14.73 5.25
C SER A 92 12.85 15.77 5.97
N ASP A 93 12.77 16.97 5.40
CA ASP A 93 11.81 18.00 5.81
C ASP A 93 10.41 17.74 5.24
N TYR A 94 10.15 16.53 4.73
CA TYR A 94 8.90 16.18 4.07
C TYR A 94 7.96 15.45 5.04
N ASP A 95 6.74 15.96 5.15
CA ASP A 95 5.67 15.34 5.93
C ASP A 95 4.77 14.50 5.01
N TYR A 96 4.84 13.19 5.17
CA TYR A 96 4.00 12.23 4.47
C TYR A 96 2.57 12.25 5.04
N GLU A 97 1.57 11.96 4.19
CA GLU A 97 0.17 11.99 4.61
C GLU A 97 -0.25 10.77 5.46
N ARG A 98 0.59 9.72 5.49
CA ARG A 98 0.27 8.42 6.08
C ARG A 98 1.47 7.78 6.77
N GLU A 99 1.18 7.08 7.86
CA GLU A 99 2.07 6.08 8.45
C GLU A 99 1.67 4.67 8.01
N VAL A 100 2.61 3.73 8.06
CA VAL A 100 2.38 2.31 7.81
C VAL A 100 3.12 1.44 8.83
N ILE A 101 2.47 0.33 9.18
CA ILE A 101 3.07 -0.82 9.86
C ILE A 101 3.00 -2.01 8.91
N ILE A 102 4.13 -2.67 8.62
CA ILE A 102 4.20 -3.87 7.77
C ILE A 102 4.60 -5.07 8.64
N PHE A 103 3.86 -6.17 8.52
CA PHE A 103 4.17 -7.42 9.18
C PHE A 103 4.97 -8.31 8.21
N SER A 104 6.25 -8.49 8.46
CA SER A 104 7.14 -9.32 7.64
C SER A 104 7.69 -10.52 8.44
N PRO A 105 8.18 -11.58 7.79
CA PRO A 105 8.91 -12.67 8.45
C PRO A 105 10.11 -12.21 9.28
N ASN A 106 10.70 -11.06 8.91
CA ASN A 106 11.88 -10.49 9.56
C ASN A 106 11.52 -9.54 10.72
N GLY A 107 10.23 -9.35 11.00
CA GLY A 107 9.74 -8.47 12.05
C GLY A 107 8.70 -7.45 11.56
N VAL A 108 8.34 -6.55 12.46
CA VAL A 108 7.38 -5.47 12.20
C VAL A 108 8.14 -4.22 11.79
N LEU A 109 7.80 -3.67 10.63
CA LEU A 109 8.40 -2.46 10.08
C LEU A 109 7.45 -1.29 10.26
N PHE A 110 8.00 -0.10 10.52
CA PHE A 110 7.27 1.16 10.59
C PHE A 110 7.85 2.16 9.59
N GLY A 111 7.00 2.91 8.90
CA GLY A 111 7.43 3.89 7.92
C GLY A 111 6.33 4.86 7.52
N CYS A 112 6.64 5.69 6.54
CA CYS A 112 5.75 6.70 6.00
C CYS A 112 5.37 6.38 4.55
N CYS A 113 4.20 6.85 4.10
CA CYS A 113 3.73 6.59 2.75
C CYS A 113 3.06 7.79 2.10
N ASP A 114 3.16 7.81 0.77
CA ASP A 114 2.39 8.67 -0.11
C ASP A 114 1.57 7.86 -1.12
N ARG A 115 0.58 8.54 -1.70
CA ARG A 115 -0.20 7.98 -2.81
C ARG A 115 0.66 7.92 -4.07
N ILE A 116 0.50 6.85 -4.83
CA ILE A 116 1.00 6.78 -6.21
C ILE A 116 -0.11 7.35 -7.09
N GLU A 117 0.15 8.48 -7.75
CA GLU A 117 -0.80 9.11 -8.69
C GLU A 117 -0.95 8.33 -10.01
#